data_AF-A0A4U0H675-F1
#
_entry.id   AF-A0A4U0H675-F1
#
_cell.length_a   1.000
_cell.length_b   1.000
_cell.length_c   1.000
_cell.angle_alpha   90.00
_cell.angle_beta   90.00
_cell.angle_gamma   90.00
#
_symmetry.space_group_name_H-M   'P 1'
#
loop_
_entity.id
_entity.type
_entity.pdbx_description
1 polymer ?
#
loop_
_entity_poly.entity_id
_entity_poly.type
_entity_poly.pdbx_seq_one_letter_code
_entity_poly.pdbx_strand_id
1 'polypeptide(L)'
;MTETAAPAGRPLWWGLLLVIGGWAALGFPMFWALLVMYIGFTGCLLECAAPDPASGFFGLTALLIMIAAPVLAGIALVRRSRAWWIATACLLALILVPLAYGTVIGSF
;
A
#
# COMPACT_ATOMS: atom_id res chain seq x y z
N MET A 1 37.77 -19.61 -24.49
CA MET A 1 37.51 -19.05 -23.14
C MET A 1 36.33 -18.10 -23.28
N THR A 2 35.12 -18.55 -22.99
CA THR A 2 33.93 -17.70 -23.06
C THR A 2 33.78 -17.00 -21.71
N GLU A 3 34.13 -15.73 -21.67
CA GLU A 3 33.92 -14.85 -20.54
C GLU A 3 32.41 -14.66 -20.33
N THR A 4 31.82 -15.41 -19.40
CA THR A 4 30.46 -15.20 -18.94
C THR A 4 30.41 -13.86 -18.22
N ALA A 5 30.06 -12.80 -18.95
CA ALA A 5 29.78 -11.50 -18.37
C ALA A 5 28.72 -11.66 -17.27
N ALA A 6 29.14 -11.43 -16.02
CA ALA A 6 28.23 -11.43 -14.88
C ALA A 6 27.09 -10.43 -15.17
N PRO A 7 25.83 -10.78 -14.92
CA PRO A 7 24.71 -9.89 -15.22
C PRO A 7 24.89 -8.60 -14.40
N ALA A 8 25.15 -7.48 -15.08
CA ALA A 8 25.28 -6.18 -14.46
C ALA A 8 24.03 -5.88 -13.63
N GLY A 9 24.19 -5.79 -12.30
CA GLY A 9 23.10 -5.43 -11.40
C GLY A 9 22.54 -4.06 -11.78
N ARG A 10 21.21 -3.91 -11.71
CA ARG A 10 20.58 -2.59 -11.94
C ARG A 10 21.09 -1.61 -10.88
N PRO A 11 21.47 -0.38 -11.25
CA PRO A 11 22.07 0.54 -10.31
C PRO A 11 21.01 1.08 -9.34
N LEU A 12 21.42 1.31 -8.08
CA LEU A 12 20.56 1.62 -6.94
C LEU A 12 19.60 2.81 -7.17
N TRP A 13 20.04 3.80 -7.95
CA TRP A 13 19.27 5.01 -8.26
C TRP A 13 17.96 4.73 -9.01
N TRP A 14 17.89 3.65 -9.80
CA TRP A 14 16.65 3.22 -10.45
C TRP A 14 15.58 2.79 -9.45
N GLY A 15 16.00 2.12 -8.37
CA GLY A 15 15.09 1.78 -7.27
C GLY A 15 14.54 3.03 -6.60
N LEU A 16 15.42 4.00 -6.32
CA LEU A 16 15.05 5.26 -5.69
C LEU A 16 14.05 6.07 -6.54
N LEU A 17 14.28 6.18 -7.84
CA LEU A 17 13.36 6.87 -8.76
C LEU A 17 11.98 6.21 -8.80
N LEU A 18 11.90 4.88 -8.73
CA LEU A 18 10.62 4.18 -8.66
C LEU A 18 9.88 4.43 -7.36
N VAL A 19 10.60 4.49 -6.23
CA VAL A 19 9.98 4.84 -4.93
C VAL A 19 9.39 6.25 -4.99
N ILE A 20 10.20 7.22 -5.44
CA ILE A 20 9.79 8.62 -5.52
C ILE A 20 8.65 8.80 -6.51
N GLY A 21 8.75 8.20 -7.71
CA GLY A 21 7.69 8.24 -8.72
C GLY A 21 6.41 7.53 -8.25
N GLY A 22 6.54 6.42 -7.54
CA GLY A 22 5.43 5.69 -6.94
C GLY A 22 4.71 6.52 -5.87
N TRP A 23 5.44 7.18 -4.97
CA TRP A 23 4.85 8.10 -3.99
C TRP A 23 4.22 9.32 -4.63
N ALA A 24 4.86 9.91 -5.64
CA ALA A 24 4.30 11.05 -6.37
C ALA A 24 2.96 10.69 -7.03
N ALA A 25 2.86 9.51 -7.66
CA ALA A 25 1.62 9.02 -8.24
C ALA A 25 0.56 8.65 -7.17
N LEU A 26 0.99 8.10 -6.04
CA LEU A 26 0.11 7.70 -4.93
C LEU A 26 -0.27 8.85 -3.99
N GLY A 27 0.29 10.05 -4.15
CA GLY A 27 0.00 11.19 -3.27
C GLY A 27 -1.49 11.54 -3.22
N PHE A 28 -2.15 11.56 -4.38
CA PHE A 28 -3.59 11.83 -4.48
C PHE A 28 -4.46 10.76 -3.79
N PRO A 29 -4.31 9.45 -4.08
CA PRO A 29 -5.07 8.42 -3.37
C PRO A 29 -4.69 8.28 -1.88
N MET A 30 -3.44 8.54 -1.49
CA MET A 30 -3.03 8.58 -0.08
C MET A 30 -3.77 9.66 0.69
N PHE A 31 -3.90 10.86 0.10
CA PHE A 31 -4.66 11.96 0.70
C PHE A 31 -6.12 11.54 0.96
N TRP A 32 -6.73 10.84 0.00
CA TRP A 32 -8.10 10.36 0.17
C TRP A 32 -8.21 9.27 1.24
N ALA A 33 -7.27 8.32 1.27
CA ALA A 33 -7.22 7.31 2.32
C ALA A 33 -7.08 7.91 3.73
N LEU A 34 -6.30 9.00 3.85
CA LEU A 34 -6.11 9.76 5.09
C LEU A 34 -7.40 10.45 5.54
N LEU A 35 -8.12 11.04 4.60
CA LEU A 35 -9.43 11.64 4.85
C LEU A 35 -10.46 10.58 5.26
N VAL A 36 -10.53 9.44 4.57
CA VAL A 36 -11.42 8.32 4.95
C VAL A 36 -11.08 7.80 6.35
N MET A 37 -9.79 7.66 6.67
CA MET A 37 -9.34 7.31 8.01
C MET A 37 -9.85 8.33 9.05
N TYR A 38 -9.66 9.62 8.78
CA TYR A 38 -10.07 10.70 9.67
C TYR A 38 -11.59 10.72 9.88
N ILE A 39 -12.38 10.65 8.81
CA ILE A 39 -13.85 10.64 8.85
C ILE A 39 -14.34 9.41 9.61
N GLY A 40 -13.79 8.23 9.33
CA GLY A 40 -14.23 6.99 9.98
C GLY A 40 -14.02 7.02 11.49
N PHE A 41 -12.85 7.50 11.96
CA PHE A 41 -12.59 7.59 13.39
C PHE A 41 -13.29 8.75 14.09
N THR A 42 -13.45 9.89 13.43
CA THR A 42 -14.01 11.11 14.06
C THR A 42 -15.51 11.25 13.86
N GLY A 43 -16.09 10.61 12.84
CA GLY A 43 -17.50 10.74 12.47
C GLY A 43 -17.89 12.12 11.92
N CYS A 44 -16.96 13.07 11.77
CA CYS A 44 -17.26 14.45 11.37
C CYS A 44 -16.46 14.88 10.14
N LEU A 45 -17.17 15.23 9.06
CA LEU A 45 -16.59 15.94 7.90
C LEU A 45 -17.37 17.19 7.50
N LEU A 46 -18.70 17.06 7.39
CA LEU A 46 -19.62 18.19 7.14
C LEU A 46 -20.80 18.15 8.13
N GLU A 47 -21.32 16.95 8.40
CA GLU A 47 -22.28 16.67 9.47
C GLU A 47 -21.68 15.57 10.37
N CYS A 48 -21.85 15.71 11.68
CA CYS A 48 -21.35 14.72 12.62
C CYS A 48 -22.32 13.54 12.70
N ALA A 49 -21.85 12.37 12.28
CA ALA A 49 -22.53 11.09 12.37
C ALA A 49 -21.85 10.21 13.42
N ALA A 50 -22.45 9.04 13.71
CA ALA A 50 -21.80 8.04 14.55
C ALA A 50 -20.47 7.61 13.89
N PRO A 51 -19.36 7.54 14.64
CA PRO A 51 -18.07 7.14 14.10
C PRO A 51 -18.15 5.70 13.58
N ASP A 52 -17.62 5.50 12.37
CA ASP A 52 -17.50 4.19 11.73
C ASP A 52 -16.02 3.77 11.74
N PRO A 53 -15.57 3.04 12.78
CA PRO A 53 -14.18 2.61 12.87
C PRO A 53 -13.79 1.69 11.70
N ALA A 54 -14.75 1.04 11.02
CA ALA A 54 -14.52 0.19 9.86
C ALA A 54 -13.81 0.94 8.72
N SER A 55 -14.42 2.04 8.29
CA SER A 55 -13.86 2.92 7.27
C SER A 55 -12.56 3.57 7.75
N GLY A 56 -12.48 3.88 9.05
CA GLY A 56 -11.25 4.35 9.72
C GLY A 56 -10.06 3.41 9.50
N PHE A 57 -10.24 2.12 9.83
CA PHE A 57 -9.23 1.08 9.64
C PHE A 57 -8.95 0.77 8.18
N PHE A 58 -9.95 0.82 7.30
CA PHE A 58 -9.75 0.66 5.87
C PHE A 58 -8.86 1.76 5.29
N GLY A 59 -9.14 3.03 5.63
CA GLY A 59 -8.32 4.18 5.24
C GLY A 59 -6.88 4.02 5.73
N LEU A 60 -6.68 3.65 7.00
CA LEU A 60 -5.36 3.45 7.59
C LEU A 60 -4.57 2.32 6.91
N THR A 61 -5.20 1.17 6.68
CA THR A 61 -4.55 0.01 6.05
C THR A 61 -4.21 0.29 4.59
N ALA A 62 -5.11 0.92 3.83
CA ALA A 62 -4.84 1.36 2.47
C ALA A 62 -3.63 2.32 2.43
N LEU A 63 -3.53 3.24 3.39
CA LEU A 63 -2.44 4.19 3.47
C LEU A 63 -1.09 3.52 3.75
N LEU A 64 -1.05 2.58 4.71
CA LEU A 64 0.15 1.79 5.01
C LEU A 64 0.62 0.99 3.79
N ILE A 65 -0.31 0.39 3.05
CA ILE A 65 -0.01 -0.35 1.81
C ILE A 65 0.58 0.59 0.76
N MET A 66 -0.02 1.77 0.55
CA MET A 66 0.47 2.75 -0.43
C MET A 66 1.86 3.28 -0.06
N ILE A 67 2.20 3.39 1.23
CA ILE A 67 3.54 3.78 1.68
C ILE A 67 4.54 2.64 1.40
N ALA A 68 4.19 1.42 1.76
CA ALA A 68 5.08 0.27 1.71
C ALA A 68 5.31 -0.29 0.30
N ALA A 69 4.27 -0.34 -0.54
CA ALA A 69 4.31 -0.92 -1.88
C ALA A 69 5.42 -0.36 -2.80
N PRO A 70 5.60 0.96 -2.95
CA PRO A 70 6.65 1.52 -3.78
C PRO A 70 8.05 1.30 -3.22
N VAL A 71 8.23 1.31 -1.88
CA VAL A 71 9.49 0.95 -1.22
C VAL A 71 9.85 -0.52 -1.52
N LEU A 72 8.89 -1.42 -1.33
CA LEU A 72 9.05 -2.85 -1.63
C LEU A 72 9.30 -3.10 -3.13
N ALA A 73 8.64 -2.36 -4.02
CA ALA A 73 8.85 -2.42 -5.46
C ALA A 73 10.25 -1.94 -5.85
N GLY A 74 10.74 -0.84 -5.25
CA GLY A 74 12.10 -0.34 -5.44
C GLY A 74 13.15 -1.35 -4.99
N ILE A 75 12.96 -1.98 -3.82
CA ILE A 75 13.84 -3.03 -3.31
C ILE A 75 13.80 -4.28 -4.21
N ALA A 76 12.61 -4.71 -4.65
CA ALA A 76 12.45 -5.86 -5.53
C ALA A 76 13.11 -5.65 -6.89
N LEU A 77 13.06 -4.43 -7.43
CA LEU A 77 13.74 -4.06 -8.66
C LEU A 77 15.26 -4.18 -8.54
N VAL A 78 15.83 -3.68 -7.43
CA VAL A 78 17.27 -3.74 -7.15
C VAL A 78 17.72 -5.19 -6.89
N ARG A 79 16.92 -5.97 -6.14
CA ARG A 79 17.21 -7.36 -5.80
C ARG A 79 16.83 -8.38 -6.88
N ARG A 80 16.25 -7.94 -8.01
CA ARG A 80 15.76 -8.80 -9.11
C ARG A 80 14.81 -9.91 -8.62
N SER A 81 14.03 -9.61 -7.58
CA SER A 81 13.03 -10.51 -7.00
C SER A 81 11.71 -10.41 -7.78
N ARG A 82 10.96 -11.51 -7.91
CA ARG A 82 9.63 -11.52 -8.56
C ARG A 82 8.68 -10.58 -7.81
N ALA A 83 8.60 -9.33 -8.27
CA ALA A 83 7.70 -8.28 -7.76
C ALA A 83 6.22 -8.69 -7.74
N TRP A 84 5.87 -9.77 -8.45
CA TRP A 84 4.54 -10.38 -8.44
C TRP A 84 4.04 -10.71 -7.04
N TRP A 85 4.87 -11.26 -6.14
CA TRP A 85 4.41 -11.60 -4.77
C TRP A 85 4.03 -10.37 -3.94
N ILE A 86 4.65 -9.20 -4.19
CA ILE A 86 4.36 -7.95 -3.47
C ILE A 86 3.01 -7.37 -3.93
N ALA A 87 2.75 -7.43 -5.24
CA ALA A 87 1.45 -7.07 -5.80
C ALA A 87 0.35 -8.01 -5.27
N THR A 88 0.59 -9.33 -5.24
CA THR A 88 -0.34 -10.31 -4.67
C THR A 88 -0.57 -10.04 -3.19
N ALA A 89 0.47 -9.76 -2.40
CA ALA A 89 0.34 -9.48 -0.97
C ALA A 89 -0.46 -8.19 -0.70
N CYS A 90 -0.26 -7.13 -1.49
CA CYS A 90 -1.04 -5.90 -1.37
C CYS A 90 -2.52 -6.11 -1.74
N LEU A 91 -2.79 -6.83 -2.83
CA LEU A 91 -4.16 -7.20 -3.23
C LEU A 91 -4.84 -8.08 -2.18
N LEU A 92 -4.12 -9.08 -1.66
CA LEU A 92 -4.61 -9.97 -0.63
C LEU A 92 -4.92 -9.20 0.66
N ALA A 93 -4.06 -8.26 1.07
CA ALA A 93 -4.29 -7.41 2.24
C ALA A 93 -5.51 -6.50 2.07
N LEU A 94 -5.68 -5.88 0.89
CA LEU A 94 -6.85 -5.05 0.57
C LEU A 94 -8.18 -5.83 0.57
N ILE A 95 -8.13 -7.14 0.31
CA ILE A 95 -9.31 -8.02 0.32
C ILE A 95 -9.54 -8.60 1.73
N LEU A 96 -8.49 -9.05 2.41
CA LEU A 96 -8.58 -9.69 3.73
C LEU A 96 -8.97 -8.74 4.85
N VAL A 97 -8.52 -7.49 4.82
CA VAL A 97 -8.87 -6.49 5.86
C VAL A 97 -10.39 -6.27 5.95
N PRO A 98 -11.12 -5.96 4.87
CA PRO A 98 -12.57 -5.82 4.93
C PRO A 98 -13.30 -7.15 5.17
N LEU A 99 -12.78 -8.29 4.70
CA LEU A 99 -13.37 -9.62 4.95
C LEU A 99 -13.27 -10.05 6.41
N ALA A 100 -12.09 -9.93 7.01
CA ALA A 100 -11.86 -10.24 8.42
C ALA A 100 -12.71 -9.34 9.32
N TYR A 101 -12.87 -8.07 8.93
CA TYR A 101 -13.70 -7.14 9.68
C TYR A 101 -15.20 -7.47 9.55
N GLY A 102 -15.69 -7.82 8.35
CA GLY A 102 -17.06 -8.31 8.14
C GLY A 102 -17.39 -9.56 8.98
N THR A 103 -16.42 -10.46 9.17
CA THR A 103 -16.61 -11.63 10.04
C THR A 103 -16.65 -11.32 11.54
N VAL A 104 -16.05 -10.21 11.98
CA VAL A 104 -16.03 -9.79 13.40
C VAL A 104 -17.30 -9.00 13.77
N ILE A 105 -17.92 -8.29 12.81
CA ILE A 105 -19.20 -7.60 13.06
C ILE A 105 -20.39 -8.53 12.88
N GLY A 106 -20.36 -9.46 11.92
CA GLY A 106 -21.45 -10.41 11.68
C GLY A 106 -21.70 -11.41 12.82
N SER A 107 -20.88 -11.38 13.88
CA SER A 107 -21.02 -12.20 15.09
C SER A 107 -21.66 -11.47 16.27
N PHE A 108 -22.20 -10.26 16.08
CA PHE A 108 -22.95 -9.51 17.10
C PHE A 108 -24.41 -9.30 16.69
#